data_AF-A0A536ZIF7-F1
#
_entry.id   AF-A0A536ZIF7-F1
#
_cell.length_a   1.000
_cell.length_b   1.000
_cell.length_c   1.000
_cell.angle_alpha   90.00
_cell.angle_beta   90.00
_cell.angle_gamma   90.00
#
_symmetry.space_group_name_H-M   'P 1'
#
loop_
_entity.id
_entity.type
_entity.pdbx_description
1 polymer ?
#
loop_
_entity_poly.entity_id
_entity_poly.type
_entity_poly.pdbx_seq_one_letter_code
_entity_poly.pdbx_strand_id
1 'polypeptide(L)' 'MAADDERPLEGACTCGAVRYRMTSKPMFVHCCHCRWCQRETGASFALNALIEAD' A
#
# COMPACT_ATOMS: atom_id res chain seq x y z
N MET A 1 -6.31 -9.40 16.16
CA MET A 1 -5.95 -8.43 15.11
C MET A 1 -6.59 -7.12 15.52
N ALA A 2 -5.83 -6.22 16.13
CA ALA A 2 -6.40 -5.04 16.78
C ALA A 2 -7.02 -4.11 15.73
N ALA A 3 -8.31 -3.80 15.95
CA ALA A 3 -8.96 -2.66 15.35
C ALA A 3 -8.33 -1.40 15.96
N ASP A 4 -7.67 -0.61 15.13
CA ASP A 4 -7.18 0.72 15.46
C ASP A 4 -7.90 1.70 14.53
N ASP A 5 -9.22 1.81 14.73
CA ASP A 5 -10.14 2.54 13.85
C ASP A 5 -10.37 3.98 14.31
N GLU A 6 -9.30 4.74 14.56
CA GLU A 6 -9.44 6.16 14.91
C GLU A 6 -8.23 7.03 14.52
N ARG A 7 -7.11 6.43 14.09
CA ARG A 7 -5.95 7.19 13.59
C ARG A 7 -5.86 7.09 12.06
N PRO A 8 -5.63 8.21 11.36
CA PRO A 8 -5.40 8.17 9.92
C PRO A 8 -4.18 7.30 9.61
N LEU A 9 -4.29 6.45 8.59
CA LEU A 9 -3.16 5.65 8.13
C LEU A 9 -2.15 6.58 7.46
N GLU A 10 -0.99 6.75 8.10
CA GLU A 10 0.12 7.57 7.61
C GLU A 10 1.28 6.69 7.15
N GLY A 11 2.01 7.15 6.15
CA GLY A 11 3.18 6.46 5.62
C GLY A 11 4.19 7.40 4.98
N ALA A 12 5.33 6.84 4.63
CA ALA A 12 6.42 7.57 4.00
C ALA A 12 7.16 6.69 3.00
N CYS A 13 7.72 7.30 1.97
CA CYS A 13 8.64 6.61 1.07
C CYS A 13 9.97 6.37 1.78
N THR A 14 10.63 5.25 1.46
CA THR A 14 11.95 4.89 1.99
C THR A 14 13.04 5.90 1.65
N CYS A 15 12.85 6.72 0.60
CA CYS A 15 13.77 7.83 0.30
C CYS A 15 13.74 8.96 1.33
N GLY A 16 12.74 8.99 2.23
CA GLY A 16 12.60 10.00 3.28
C GLY A 16 12.02 11.34 2.81
N ALA A 17 12.01 11.61 1.50
CA ALA A 17 11.53 12.88 0.94
C ALA A 17 9.99 12.98 0.80
N VAL A 18 9.28 11.85 0.86
CA VAL A 18 7.84 11.80 0.59
C VAL A 18 7.08 11.25 1.80
N ARG A 19 6.04 11.96 2.24
CA ARG A 19 5.07 11.52 3.25
C ARG A 19 3.66 11.56 2.67
N TYR A 20 2.84 10.61 3.09
CA TYR A 20 1.46 10.47 2.63
C TYR A 20 0.55 10.05 3.78
N ARG A 21 -0.72 10.39 3.62
CA ARG A 21 -1.81 10.02 4.54
C ARG A 21 -2.97 9.51 3.71
N MET A 22 -3.52 8.37 4.09
CA MET A 22 -4.65 7.78 3.42
C MET A 22 -5.94 8.50 3.86
N THR A 23 -6.80 8.80 2.89
CA THR A 23 -8.11 9.44 3.12
C THR A 23 -9.23 8.42 3.31
N SER A 24 -9.01 7.18 2.89
CA SER A 24 -9.93 6.05 3.01
C SER A 24 -9.17 4.77 3.35
N LYS A 25 -9.88 3.78 3.88
CA LYS A 25 -9.31 2.46 4.14
C LYS A 25 -9.19 1.68 2.83
N PRO A 26 -8.11 0.92 2.62
CA PRO A 26 -8.02 0.01 1.48
C PRO A 26 -9.07 -1.10 1.60
N MET A 27 -9.62 -1.51 0.47
CA MET A 27 -10.51 -2.67 0.37
C MET A 27 -9.77 -3.94 0.82
N PHE A 28 -8.53 -4.09 0.38
CA PHE A 28 -7.62 -5.13 0.82
C PHE A 28 -6.17 -4.78 0.50
N VAL A 29 -5.26 -5.44 1.19
CA VAL A 29 -3.83 -5.44 0.90
C VAL A 29 -3.43 -6.84 0.44
N HIS A 30 -2.69 -6.95 -0.66
CA HIS A 30 -2.28 -8.24 -1.21
C HIS A 30 -0.88 -8.20 -1.83
N CYS A 31 -0.29 -9.39 -1.97
CA CYS A 31 0.92 -9.61 -2.73
C CYS A 31 0.56 -10.01 -4.16
N CYS A 32 1.00 -9.22 -5.16
CA CYS A 32 0.81 -9.54 -6.56
C CYS A 32 2.08 -10.18 -7.15
N HIS A 33 1.92 -11.39 -7.67
CA HIS A 33 3.01 -12.21 -8.23
C HIS A 33 3.07 -12.19 -9.76
N CYS A 34 2.35 -11.27 -10.42
CA CYS A 34 2.41 -11.21 -11.88
C CYS A 34 3.80 -10.74 -12.35
N ARG A 35 4.19 -11.12 -13.56
CA ARG A 35 5.51 -10.79 -14.12
C ARG A 35 5.74 -9.30 -14.28
N TRP A 36 4.67 -8.52 -14.48
CA TRP A 36 4.78 -7.07 -14.56
C TRP A 36 5.17 -6.47 -13.20
N CYS A 37 4.45 -6.80 -12.13
CA CYS A 37 4.77 -6.34 -10.77
C CYS A 37 6.18 -6.75 -10.33
N GLN A 38 6.61 -7.96 -10.68
CA GLN A 38 7.97 -8.43 -10.42
C GLN A 38 9.01 -7.59 -11.18
N ARG A 39 8.75 -7.25 -12.44
CA ARG A 39 9.66 -6.43 -13.25
C ARG A 39 9.76 -5.00 -12.75
N GLU A 40 8.64 -4.37 -12.39
CA GLU A 40 8.61 -2.99 -11.92
C GLU A 40 9.31 -2.81 -10.58
N THR A 41 9.14 -3.78 -9.66
CA THR A 41 9.71 -3.68 -8.31
C THR A 41 11.09 -4.33 -8.17
N GLY A 42 11.46 -5.24 -9.08
CA GLY A 42 12.65 -6.09 -8.93
C GLY A 42 12.54 -7.13 -7.81
N ALA A 43 11.39 -7.25 -7.15
CA ALA A 43 11.12 -8.20 -6.07
C ALA A 43 10.31 -9.42 -6.56
N SER A 44 10.12 -10.41 -5.69
CA SER A 44 9.31 -11.61 -6.00
C SER A 44 7.80 -11.31 -6.09
N PHE A 45 7.36 -10.18 -5.54
CA PHE A 45 6.00 -9.65 -5.61
C PHE A 45 5.98 -8.13 -5.36
N ALA A 46 4.90 -7.48 -5.80
CA ALA A 46 4.55 -6.13 -5.35
C ALA A 46 3.51 -6.20 -4.22
N LEU A 47 3.63 -5.31 -3.24
CA LEU A 47 2.70 -5.19 -2.12
C LEU A 47 1.75 -4.03 -2.42
N ASN A 48 0.48 -4.35 -2.67
CA ASN A 48 -0.52 -3.40 -3.17
C ASN A 48 -1.63 -3.19 -2.13
N ALA A 49 -1.99 -1.95 -1.87
CA ALA A 49 -3.20 -1.57 -1.17
C ALA A 49 -4.23 -1.07 -2.20
N LEU A 50 -5.34 -1.79 -2.38
CA LEU A 50 -6.36 -1.41 -3.35
C LEU A 50 -7.38 -0.48 -2.70
N ILE A 51 -7.56 0.70 -3.28
CA ILE A 51 -8.57 1.68 -2.88
C ILE A 51 -9.69 1.65 -3.91
N GLU A 52 -10.95 1.68 -3.46
CA GLU A 52 -12.09 1.83 -4.35
C GLU A 52 -12.06 3.22 -5.00
N ALA A 53 -12.37 3.29 -6.29
CA ALA A 53 -12.52 4.58 -6.97
C ALA A 53 -13.87 5.20 -6.58
N ASP A 54 -13.91 6.53 -6.50
CA ASP A 54 -15.15 7.29 -6.23
C ASP A 54 -16.21 7.12 -7.34
#